data_AF-A0A7G9Z858-F1
#
_entry.id   AF-A0A7G9Z858-F1
#
_cell.length_a   1.000
_cell.length_b   1.000
_cell.length_c   1.000
_cell.angle_alpha   90.00
_cell.angle_beta   90.00
_cell.angle_gamma   90.00
#
_symmetry.space_group_name_H-M   'P 1'
#
loop_
_entity.id
_entity.type
_entity.pdbx_description
1 polymer ?
#
loop_
_entity_poly.entity_id
_entity_poly.type
_entity_poly.pdbx_seq_one_letter_code
_entity_poly.pdbx_strand_id
1 'polypeptide(L)'
;MLLEFSVRFFVHQIYTGPQNLLYSNCALNIMRHYFGTDFHHVFVSDFVSDINYLTSARGQYVFPLYLYPDKTEGKLLDEAASKPERTQNFTPEFLQATKEALGTEPTPEEILYYIYAVLYSPTYRKRYGEFLKIDFPRVPLPSDLEQFKNLSELGKELVELHLLRHPSLSETEIGFPVSGSNTVENVRYDEEHRRVYFNKEQYFEGVSKAVLEYQIGAYQVMAKYLKDRKKRELSLEEIEHYRRVAKAIAMTIEVQGEVEKVYGIVAMG
;
A
#
# COMPACT_ATOMS: atom_id res chain seq x y z
N MET A 1 20.99 0.82 -21.78
CA MET A 1 21.21 0.28 -20.42
C MET A 1 20.21 1.00 -19.52
N LEU A 2 19.06 0.38 -19.24
CA LEU A 2 18.05 0.99 -18.37
C LEU A 2 18.66 1.17 -16.99
N LEU A 3 18.77 2.42 -16.53
CA LEU A 3 19.21 2.71 -15.17
C LEU A 3 18.06 2.33 -14.23
N GLU A 4 18.14 1.13 -13.66
CA GLU A 4 17.24 0.70 -12.59
C GLU A 4 17.80 1.17 -11.25
N PHE A 5 17.03 1.94 -10.49
CA PHE A 5 17.45 2.36 -9.16
C PHE A 5 16.76 1.50 -8.09
N SER A 6 17.55 0.97 -7.17
CA SER A 6 17.03 0.28 -5.97
C SER A 6 16.39 1.29 -5.04
N VAL A 7 15.36 0.90 -4.26
CA VAL A 7 14.74 1.72 -3.17
C VAL A 7 15.76 2.29 -2.16
N ARG A 8 17.04 1.93 -2.27
CA ARG A 8 18.20 2.63 -1.70
C ARG A 8 18.37 4.10 -2.16
N PHE A 9 17.58 4.61 -3.11
CA PHE A 9 17.52 6.05 -3.42
C PHE A 9 16.82 6.89 -2.33
N PHE A 10 16.20 6.26 -1.34
CA PHE A 10 15.83 6.97 -0.12
C PHE A 10 17.09 7.21 0.73
N VAL A 11 17.34 8.46 1.11
CA VAL A 11 18.55 8.89 1.86
C VAL A 11 18.64 8.19 3.21
N HIS A 12 17.50 7.97 3.86
CA HIS A 12 17.42 7.20 5.09
C HIS A 12 16.51 5.98 4.92
N GLN A 13 17.12 4.80 5.11
CA GLN A 13 16.42 3.53 5.32
C GLN A 13 16.18 3.40 6.81
N ILE A 14 14.95 3.64 7.22
CA ILE A 14 14.70 3.98 8.61
C ILE A 14 14.32 2.73 9.41
N TYR A 15 15.28 2.32 10.25
CA TYR A 15 15.05 1.97 11.66
C TYR A 15 15.07 3.23 12.55
N THR A 16 15.13 4.45 11.99
CA THR A 16 15.02 5.69 12.80
C THR A 16 13.58 5.87 13.31
N GLY A 17 13.43 6.55 14.44
CA GLY A 17 12.26 6.43 15.28
C GLY A 17 10.92 6.83 14.62
N PRO A 18 9.79 6.55 15.29
CA PRO A 18 8.42 6.90 14.86
C PRO A 18 8.21 8.39 14.52
N GLN A 19 9.16 9.26 14.88
CA GLN A 19 9.17 10.71 14.70
C GLN A 19 8.69 11.18 13.32
N ASN A 20 9.15 10.56 12.23
CA ASN A 20 8.79 11.01 10.88
C ASN A 20 7.31 10.79 10.53
N LEU A 21 6.60 9.96 11.30
CA LEU A 21 5.18 9.66 11.16
C LEU A 21 4.35 10.20 12.34
N LEU A 22 4.94 11.05 13.21
CA LEU A 22 4.20 11.82 14.21
C LEU A 22 3.55 13.09 13.63
N TYR A 23 3.90 13.45 12.39
CA TYR A 23 3.35 14.56 11.62
C TYR A 23 2.75 14.03 10.31
N SER A 24 2.00 14.88 9.60
CA SER A 24 1.42 14.52 8.30
C SER A 24 2.52 14.13 7.30
N ASN A 25 2.59 12.83 7.01
CA ASN A 25 3.57 12.23 6.13
C ASN A 25 2.98 10.94 5.53
N CYS A 26 3.60 10.43 4.47
CA CYS A 26 3.30 9.12 3.92
C CYS A 26 4.60 8.32 3.88
N ALA A 27 4.55 7.03 4.16
CA ALA A 27 5.69 6.15 4.09
C ALA A 27 5.40 4.93 3.22
N LEU A 28 6.42 4.51 2.47
CA LEU A 28 6.43 3.22 1.79
C LEU A 28 6.98 2.16 2.76
N ASN A 29 6.16 1.18 3.11
CA ASN A 29 6.55 0.03 3.91
C ASN A 29 6.87 -1.13 2.97
N ILE A 30 8.07 -1.69 3.06
CA ILE A 30 8.50 -2.73 2.14
C ILE A 30 9.52 -3.67 2.78
N MET A 31 9.46 -4.94 2.40
CA MET A 31 10.44 -5.92 2.84
C MET A 31 11.65 -5.96 1.93
N ARG A 32 12.84 -6.12 2.52
CA ARG A 32 14.07 -6.41 1.78
C ARG A 32 14.17 -7.88 1.36
N HIS A 33 13.63 -8.76 2.19
CA HIS A 33 13.60 -10.20 1.94
C HIS A 33 12.23 -10.70 2.36
N TYR A 34 11.63 -11.57 1.56
CA TYR A 34 10.39 -12.23 1.94
C TYR A 34 10.46 -13.71 1.61
N PHE A 35 9.58 -14.49 2.24
CA PHE A 35 9.39 -15.90 1.95
C PHE A 35 8.03 -16.08 1.27
N GLY A 36 7.99 -16.77 0.14
CA GLY A 36 6.76 -17.01 -0.62
C GLY A 36 7.03 -17.14 -2.11
N THR A 37 5.97 -17.43 -2.87
CA THR A 37 6.00 -17.49 -4.33
C THR A 37 5.94 -16.09 -4.92
N ASP A 38 4.98 -15.29 -4.48
CA ASP A 38 4.60 -14.02 -5.09
C ASP A 38 4.90 -12.82 -4.18
N PHE A 39 5.20 -11.68 -4.79
CA PHE A 39 5.53 -10.46 -4.06
C PHE A 39 4.26 -9.65 -3.73
N HIS A 40 3.92 -9.60 -2.45
CA HIS A 40 2.83 -8.79 -1.89
C HIS A 40 3.30 -7.85 -0.76
N HIS A 41 4.61 -7.78 -0.53
CA HIS A 41 5.22 -7.21 0.68
C HIS A 41 5.57 -5.73 0.53
N VAL A 42 4.62 -4.95 0.00
CA VAL A 42 4.72 -3.50 -0.18
C VAL A 42 3.38 -2.84 0.14
N PHE A 43 3.39 -1.80 0.97
CA PHE A 43 2.17 -1.08 1.34
C PHE A 43 2.48 0.32 1.88
N VAL A 44 1.57 1.27 1.72
CA VAL A 44 1.73 2.62 2.29
C VAL A 44 1.16 2.74 3.69
N SER A 45 1.72 3.66 4.49
CA SER A 45 1.11 4.09 5.74
C SER A 45 1.29 5.59 5.96
N ASP A 46 0.38 6.18 6.71
CA ASP A 46 0.40 7.58 7.18
C ASP A 46 0.53 7.66 8.71
N PHE A 47 0.72 6.52 9.37
CA PHE A 47 0.95 6.36 10.79
C PHE A 47 2.12 5.39 11.05
N VAL A 48 2.62 5.42 12.29
CA VAL A 48 3.67 4.52 12.78
C VAL A 48 3.20 3.07 12.69
N SER A 49 3.87 2.27 11.87
CA SER A 49 3.51 0.88 11.61
C SER A 49 4.31 -0.10 12.46
N ASP A 50 3.69 -1.22 12.85
CA ASP A 50 4.40 -2.32 13.50
C ASP A 50 5.35 -2.99 12.50
N ILE A 51 6.56 -3.33 12.94
CA ILE A 51 7.61 -3.86 12.05
C ILE A 51 7.23 -5.19 11.35
N ASN A 52 6.24 -5.92 11.86
CA ASN A 52 5.82 -7.24 11.37
C ASN A 52 4.36 -7.26 10.84
N TYR A 53 3.75 -6.11 10.50
CA TYR A 53 2.35 -6.13 10.03
C TYR A 53 2.17 -6.73 8.64
N LEU A 54 3.19 -6.69 7.76
CA LEU A 54 3.14 -7.35 6.45
C LEU A 54 3.36 -8.87 6.57
N THR A 55 4.13 -9.32 7.55
CA THR A 55 4.38 -10.75 7.80
C THR A 55 5.03 -10.94 9.16
N SER A 56 4.86 -12.12 9.76
CA SER A 56 5.53 -12.48 11.01
C SER A 56 7.03 -12.79 10.85
N ALA A 57 7.55 -12.81 9.61
CA ALA A 57 8.92 -13.23 9.32
C ALA A 57 9.74 -12.08 8.73
N ARG A 58 10.81 -11.68 9.42
CA ARG A 58 11.70 -10.56 9.07
C ARG A 58 10.95 -9.22 9.11
N GLY A 59 11.58 -8.20 9.69
CA GLY A 59 10.98 -6.88 9.78
C GLY A 59 10.87 -6.21 8.40
N GLN A 60 9.85 -5.38 8.22
CA GLN A 60 9.78 -4.45 7.10
C GLN A 60 10.66 -3.22 7.34
N TYR A 61 10.93 -2.50 6.27
CA TYR A 61 11.57 -1.20 6.28
C TYR A 61 10.53 -0.13 5.97
N VAL A 62 10.64 1.00 6.66
CA VAL A 62 9.75 2.15 6.49
C VAL A 62 10.54 3.26 5.81
N PHE A 63 10.02 3.75 4.70
CA PHE A 63 10.61 4.82 3.91
C PHE A 63 9.67 6.02 3.93
N PRO A 64 9.77 6.91 4.94
CA PRO A 64 8.95 8.11 4.98
C PRO A 64 9.31 9.02 3.80
N LEU A 65 8.32 9.65 3.18
CA LEU A 65 8.50 10.56 2.06
C LEU A 65 9.27 11.81 2.48
N TYR A 66 8.98 12.29 3.69
CA TYR A 66 9.64 13.44 4.30
C TYR A 66 10.39 13.08 5.57
N LEU A 67 11.51 13.74 5.80
CA LEU A 67 12.28 13.70 7.04
C LEU A 67 12.01 14.96 7.86
N TYR A 68 11.78 14.77 9.16
CA TYR A 68 11.63 15.82 10.14
C TYR A 68 12.86 15.86 11.05
N PRO A 69 13.33 17.05 11.47
CA PRO A 69 14.48 17.16 12.35
C PRO A 69 14.20 16.48 13.70
N ASP A 70 15.23 15.86 14.28
CA ASP A 70 15.18 15.34 15.64
C ASP A 70 14.98 16.50 16.61
N LYS A 71 13.97 16.38 17.50
CA LYS A 71 13.81 17.31 18.61
C LYS A 71 14.90 17.03 19.65
N THR A 72 16.13 17.46 19.40
CA THR A 72 17.16 17.54 20.45
C THR A 72 16.77 18.62 21.46
N GLU A 73 16.50 18.15 22.68
CA GLU A 73 16.49 18.84 23.98
C GLU A 73 15.78 20.22 24.10
N GLY A 74 14.69 20.25 24.88
CA GLY A 74 14.34 21.44 25.67
C GLY A 74 13.18 22.32 25.19
N LYS A 75 12.58 22.09 24.02
CA LYS A 75 11.34 22.78 23.61
C LYS A 75 10.12 21.88 23.77
N LEU A 76 9.78 21.61 25.03
CA LEU A 76 8.46 21.10 25.40
C LEU A 76 7.47 22.26 25.29
N LEU A 77 6.47 22.08 24.41
CA LEU A 77 5.14 22.69 24.54
C LEU A 77 4.98 24.19 24.25
N ASP A 78 5.74 24.79 23.33
CA ASP A 78 5.35 26.06 22.74
C ASP A 78 5.67 26.07 21.24
N GLU A 79 4.65 25.81 20.41
CA GLU A 79 4.45 26.31 19.03
C GLU A 79 3.32 25.49 18.38
N ALA A 80 2.10 25.67 18.88
CA ALA A 80 0.89 25.35 18.14
C ALA A 80 0.69 26.39 17.01
N ALA A 81 1.53 26.39 15.97
CA ALA A 81 1.29 27.21 14.77
C ALA A 81 2.13 26.88 13.52
N SER A 82 3.35 26.33 13.65
CA SER A 82 4.22 26.11 12.47
C SER A 82 4.40 24.63 12.17
N LYS A 83 4.14 24.21 10.92
CA LYS A 83 4.52 22.88 10.46
C LYS A 83 6.04 22.79 10.55
N PRO A 84 6.61 21.78 11.26
CA PRO A 84 8.06 21.66 11.34
C PRO A 84 8.65 21.58 9.94
N GLU A 85 9.76 22.28 9.73
CA GLU A 85 10.51 22.22 8.48
C GLU A 85 10.84 20.76 8.17
N ARG A 86 10.62 20.36 6.92
CA ARG A 86 10.79 18.98 6.47
C ARG A 86 11.58 18.95 5.17
N THR A 87 12.36 17.90 4.98
CA THR A 87 13.11 17.66 3.74
C THR A 87 12.62 16.40 3.07
N GLN A 88 12.66 16.33 1.73
CA GLN A 88 12.31 15.11 1.00
C GLN A 88 13.35 14.02 1.26
N ASN A 89 12.92 12.76 1.37
CA ASN A 89 13.79 11.62 1.64
C ASN A 89 14.29 10.96 0.33
N PHE A 90 14.78 11.74 -0.62
CA PHE A 90 15.35 11.24 -1.88
C PHE A 90 16.78 11.71 -2.06
N THR A 91 17.66 10.82 -2.54
CA THR A 91 19.06 11.17 -2.82
C THR A 91 19.13 12.21 -3.95
N PRO A 92 19.99 13.23 -3.85
CA PRO A 92 20.15 14.24 -4.91
C PRO A 92 20.45 13.64 -6.29
N GLU A 93 21.22 12.56 -6.35
CA GLU A 93 21.59 11.87 -7.60
C GLU A 93 20.35 11.29 -8.31
N PHE A 94 19.43 10.71 -7.53
CA PHE A 94 18.18 10.15 -8.05
C PHE A 94 17.22 11.25 -8.53
N LEU A 95 17.10 12.34 -7.78
CA LEU A 95 16.28 13.49 -8.19
C LEU A 95 16.81 14.12 -9.48
N GLN A 96 18.13 14.29 -9.58
CA GLN A 96 18.76 14.81 -10.78
C GLN A 96 18.54 13.89 -11.98
N ALA A 97 18.75 12.58 -11.82
CA ALA A 97 18.53 11.61 -12.90
C ALA A 97 17.05 11.55 -13.33
N THR A 98 16.12 11.66 -12.39
CA THR A 98 14.67 11.72 -12.68
C THR A 98 14.32 12.99 -13.46
N LYS A 99 14.88 14.14 -13.05
CA LYS A 99 14.69 15.42 -13.73
C LYS A 99 15.24 15.40 -15.15
N GLU A 100 16.43 14.83 -15.34
CA GLU A 100 17.04 14.67 -16.66
C GLU A 100 16.21 13.76 -17.57
N ALA A 101 15.70 12.64 -17.03
CA ALA A 101 14.93 11.69 -17.80
C ALA A 101 13.54 12.23 -18.20
N LEU A 102 12.91 13.04 -17.33
CA LEU A 102 11.58 13.61 -17.57
C LEU A 102 11.59 14.98 -18.27
N GLY A 103 12.75 15.67 -18.28
CA GLY A 103 12.86 17.06 -18.73
C GLY A 103 12.16 18.08 -17.82
N THR A 104 11.64 17.65 -16.67
CA THR A 104 10.97 18.47 -15.66
C THR A 104 11.21 17.90 -14.27
N GLU A 105 11.04 18.71 -13.23
CA GLU A 105 11.22 18.29 -11.84
C GLU A 105 9.86 17.88 -11.23
N PRO A 106 9.60 16.58 -11.03
CA PRO A 106 8.37 16.12 -10.38
C PRO A 106 8.41 16.37 -8.86
N THR A 107 7.23 16.47 -8.26
CA THR A 107 7.08 16.55 -6.81
C THR A 107 7.47 15.22 -6.12
N PRO A 108 7.87 15.25 -4.83
CA PRO A 108 8.16 14.02 -4.08
C PRO A 108 6.98 13.02 -4.09
N GLU A 109 5.75 13.53 -3.99
CA GLU A 109 4.52 12.75 -4.07
C GLU A 109 4.37 12.05 -5.43
N GLU A 110 4.56 12.75 -6.54
CA GLU A 110 4.49 12.14 -7.88
C GLU A 110 5.52 11.02 -8.06
N ILE A 111 6.72 11.19 -7.52
CA ILE A 111 7.75 10.15 -7.53
C ILE A 111 7.31 8.93 -6.70
N LEU A 112 6.81 9.16 -5.48
CA LEU A 112 6.29 8.08 -4.61
C LEU A 112 5.16 7.32 -5.30
N TYR A 113 4.24 8.02 -5.94
CA TYR A 113 3.11 7.41 -6.63
C TYR A 113 3.57 6.57 -7.82
N TYR A 114 4.48 7.10 -8.66
CA TYR A 114 5.09 6.33 -9.74
C TYR A 114 5.73 5.03 -9.23
N ILE A 115 6.55 5.13 -8.17
CA ILE A 115 7.16 3.95 -7.53
C ILE A 115 6.08 2.96 -7.09
N TYR A 116 5.03 3.45 -6.44
CA TYR A 116 3.97 2.60 -5.92
C TYR A 116 3.19 1.89 -7.03
N ALA A 117 2.88 2.57 -8.14
CA ALA A 117 2.26 1.96 -9.31
C ALA A 117 3.13 0.84 -9.91
N VAL A 118 4.42 1.09 -10.12
CA VAL A 118 5.35 0.06 -10.64
C VAL A 118 5.42 -1.14 -9.70
N LEU A 119 5.49 -0.92 -8.38
CA LEU A 119 5.50 -2.00 -7.39
C LEU A 119 4.16 -2.74 -7.30
N TYR A 120 3.09 -2.21 -7.86
CA TYR A 120 1.78 -2.86 -7.98
C TYR A 120 1.51 -3.50 -9.33
N SER A 121 2.41 -3.36 -10.31
CA SER A 121 2.33 -4.03 -11.62
C SER A 121 2.57 -5.55 -11.51
N PRO A 122 1.59 -6.41 -11.86
CA PRO A 122 1.80 -7.85 -12.07
C PRO A 122 3.00 -8.18 -12.97
N THR A 123 3.18 -7.48 -14.10
CA THR A 123 4.30 -7.69 -15.03
C THR A 123 5.64 -7.44 -14.35
N TYR A 124 5.78 -6.33 -13.63
CA TYR A 124 6.99 -6.04 -12.85
C TYR A 124 7.24 -7.13 -11.79
N ARG A 125 6.24 -7.44 -10.97
CA ARG A 125 6.36 -8.45 -9.88
C ARG A 125 6.78 -9.82 -10.41
N LYS A 126 6.23 -10.23 -11.56
CA LYS A 126 6.59 -11.49 -12.22
C LYS A 126 8.00 -11.45 -12.79
N ARG A 127 8.36 -10.40 -13.53
CA ARG A 127 9.67 -10.25 -14.17
C ARG A 127 10.82 -10.23 -13.16
N TYR A 128 10.63 -9.55 -12.03
CA TYR A 128 11.67 -9.37 -11.02
C TYR A 128 11.49 -10.28 -9.79
N GLY A 129 10.56 -11.25 -9.81
CA GLY A 129 10.17 -12.05 -8.64
C GLY A 129 11.33 -12.71 -7.88
N GLU A 130 12.28 -13.33 -8.58
CA GLU A 130 13.46 -13.93 -7.94
C GLU A 130 14.37 -12.89 -7.27
N PHE A 131 14.49 -11.69 -7.85
CA PHE A 131 15.25 -10.60 -7.28
C PHE A 131 14.54 -9.98 -6.06
N LEU A 132 13.21 -9.81 -6.14
CA LEU A 132 12.38 -9.26 -5.05
C LEU A 132 12.43 -10.11 -3.77
N LYS A 133 12.77 -11.40 -3.87
CA LYS A 133 12.93 -12.30 -2.71
C LYS A 133 14.20 -12.01 -1.90
N ILE A 134 15.24 -11.48 -2.55
CA ILE A 134 16.60 -11.44 -1.98
C ILE A 134 17.13 -10.04 -1.70
N ASP A 135 16.56 -8.98 -2.28
CA ASP A 135 16.94 -7.60 -1.95
C ASP A 135 15.77 -6.63 -2.19
N PHE A 136 15.98 -5.36 -1.82
CA PHE A 136 15.03 -4.29 -2.08
C PHE A 136 14.67 -4.17 -3.57
N PRO A 137 13.39 -3.91 -3.91
CA PRO A 137 12.98 -3.71 -5.29
C PRO A 137 13.80 -2.66 -6.05
N ARG A 138 13.92 -2.84 -7.36
CA ARG A 138 14.59 -1.91 -8.25
C ARG A 138 13.59 -1.35 -9.24
N VAL A 139 13.21 -0.11 -9.02
CA VAL A 139 12.22 0.59 -9.85
C VAL A 139 12.98 1.23 -11.01
N PRO A 140 12.60 0.98 -12.28
CA PRO A 140 13.20 1.64 -13.42
C PRO A 140 13.02 3.16 -13.33
N LEU A 141 14.02 3.94 -13.75
CA LEU A 141 13.79 5.36 -13.99
C LEU A 141 12.70 5.55 -15.03
N PRO A 142 11.81 6.54 -14.85
CA PRO A 142 10.87 6.88 -15.90
C PRO A 142 11.65 7.42 -17.10
N SER A 143 11.35 6.91 -18.29
CA SER A 143 11.97 7.35 -19.55
C SER A 143 11.04 8.17 -20.43
N ASP A 144 9.77 8.27 -20.07
CA ASP A 144 8.73 8.97 -20.81
C ASP A 144 7.85 9.77 -19.84
N LEU A 145 7.64 11.05 -20.15
CA LEU A 145 6.92 11.98 -19.28
C LEU A 145 5.42 11.67 -19.20
N GLU A 146 4.81 11.28 -20.32
CA GLU A 146 3.38 10.97 -20.37
C GLU A 146 3.10 9.68 -19.59
N GLN A 147 3.92 8.65 -19.80
CA GLN A 147 3.86 7.42 -19.04
C GLN A 147 4.09 7.65 -17.55
N PHE A 148 5.09 8.44 -17.17
CA PHE A 148 5.33 8.78 -15.77
C PHE A 148 4.10 9.42 -15.14
N LYS A 149 3.47 10.38 -15.81
CA LYS A 149 2.24 11.02 -15.31
C LYS A 149 1.10 10.02 -15.15
N ASN A 150 0.85 9.19 -16.15
CA ASN A 150 -0.22 8.19 -16.10
C ASN A 150 0.01 7.18 -14.95
N LEU A 151 1.25 6.68 -14.79
CA LEU A 151 1.59 5.78 -13.69
C LEU A 151 1.55 6.48 -12.32
N SER A 152 1.98 7.74 -12.24
CA SER A 152 1.88 8.55 -11.03
C SER A 152 0.43 8.78 -10.62
N GLU A 153 -0.48 9.06 -11.55
CA GLU A 153 -1.91 9.21 -11.25
C GLU A 153 -2.55 7.91 -10.75
N LEU A 154 -2.26 6.78 -11.41
CA LEU A 154 -2.72 5.46 -10.95
C LEU A 154 -2.12 5.09 -9.60
N GLY A 155 -0.85 5.44 -9.38
CA GLY A 155 -0.16 5.26 -8.10
C GLY A 155 -0.79 6.07 -6.98
N LYS A 156 -1.22 7.31 -7.27
CA LYS A 156 -1.96 8.15 -6.33
C LYS A 156 -3.29 7.51 -5.97
N GLU A 157 -4.02 6.99 -6.94
CA GLU A 157 -5.27 6.29 -6.71
C GLU A 157 -5.06 5.07 -5.80
N LEU A 158 -4.04 4.26 -6.06
CA LEU A 158 -3.66 3.14 -5.18
C LEU A 158 -3.32 3.62 -3.77
N VAL A 159 -2.60 4.73 -3.59
CA VAL A 159 -2.29 5.26 -2.26
C VAL A 159 -3.56 5.70 -1.52
N GLU A 160 -4.45 6.44 -2.18
CA GLU A 160 -5.70 6.91 -1.57
C GLU A 160 -6.64 5.74 -1.21
N LEU A 161 -6.67 4.68 -2.02
CA LEU A 161 -7.40 3.45 -1.71
C LEU A 161 -6.83 2.74 -0.48
N HIS A 162 -5.50 2.57 -0.42
CA HIS A 162 -4.84 1.85 0.68
C HIS A 162 -4.82 2.61 2.00
N LEU A 163 -4.89 3.95 1.96
CA LEU A 163 -5.10 4.80 3.14
C LEU A 163 -6.60 4.96 3.48
N LEU A 164 -7.50 4.33 2.72
CA LEU A 164 -8.96 4.41 2.86
C LEU A 164 -9.51 5.84 2.82
N ARG A 165 -8.86 6.72 2.06
CA ARG A 165 -9.21 8.15 1.88
C ARG A 165 -9.91 8.44 0.55
N HIS A 166 -9.90 7.49 -0.37
CA HIS A 166 -10.54 7.65 -1.67
C HIS A 166 -12.05 7.96 -1.52
N PRO A 167 -12.58 9.04 -2.15
CA PRO A 167 -13.96 9.47 -1.96
C PRO A 167 -15.00 8.39 -2.28
N SER A 168 -14.74 7.54 -3.26
CA SER A 168 -15.65 6.43 -3.63
C SER A 168 -15.82 5.35 -2.54
N LEU A 169 -15.05 5.41 -1.45
CA LEU A 169 -15.16 4.48 -0.31
C LEU A 169 -16.15 4.96 0.76
N SER A 170 -16.83 6.09 0.56
CA SER A 170 -17.90 6.58 1.46
C SER A 170 -19.15 5.69 1.41
N GLU A 171 -19.37 5.03 0.28
CA GLU A 171 -20.46 4.08 0.06
C GLU A 171 -19.91 2.77 -0.50
N THR A 172 -20.59 1.67 -0.24
CA THR A 172 -20.15 0.34 -0.64
C THR A 172 -21.31 -0.53 -1.08
N GLU A 173 -21.10 -1.18 -2.22
CA GLU A 173 -21.97 -2.20 -2.81
C GLU A 173 -21.89 -3.54 -2.07
N ILE A 174 -20.91 -3.70 -1.16
CA ILE A 174 -20.81 -4.90 -0.33
C ILE A 174 -21.97 -4.89 0.67
N GLY A 175 -22.85 -5.87 0.58
CA GLY A 175 -24.06 -5.96 1.39
C GLY A 175 -23.80 -6.58 2.76
N PHE A 176 -24.62 -6.18 3.74
CA PHE A 176 -24.76 -6.86 5.03
C PHE A 176 -26.26 -7.00 5.37
N PRO A 177 -26.97 -7.93 4.71
CA PRO A 177 -28.44 -7.92 4.69
C PRO A 177 -29.09 -8.62 5.89
N VAL A 178 -28.34 -9.43 6.65
CA VAL A 178 -28.90 -10.27 7.73
C VAL A 178 -28.47 -9.75 9.10
N SER A 179 -29.42 -9.20 9.85
CA SER A 179 -29.26 -8.86 11.26
C SER A 179 -29.15 -10.11 12.13
N GLY A 180 -28.42 -10.02 13.25
CA GLY A 180 -28.21 -11.16 14.15
C GLY A 180 -27.20 -10.85 15.24
N SER A 181 -26.55 -11.90 15.75
CA SER A 181 -25.60 -11.81 16.87
C SER A 181 -24.30 -11.09 16.54
N ASN A 182 -23.99 -10.91 15.25
CA ASN A 182 -22.72 -10.39 14.72
C ASN A 182 -21.48 -11.16 15.23
N THR A 183 -21.68 -12.34 15.81
CA THR A 183 -20.59 -13.13 16.37
C THR A 183 -19.91 -13.92 15.28
N VAL A 184 -18.58 -13.80 15.19
CA VAL A 184 -17.78 -14.57 14.25
C VAL A 184 -17.54 -15.98 14.80
N GLU A 185 -18.02 -17.00 14.10
CA GLU A 185 -17.92 -18.39 14.51
C GLU A 185 -17.12 -19.22 13.51
N ASN A 186 -17.68 -19.40 12.32
CA ASN A 186 -17.12 -20.20 11.25
C ASN A 186 -17.19 -19.40 9.95
N VAL A 187 -16.02 -19.10 9.39
CA VAL A 187 -15.91 -18.37 8.13
C VAL A 187 -15.99 -19.38 6.99
N ARG A 188 -16.96 -19.20 6.09
CA ARG A 188 -17.04 -19.96 4.83
C ARG A 188 -17.33 -19.02 3.67
N TYR A 189 -16.81 -19.36 2.51
CA TYR A 189 -17.11 -18.66 1.27
C TYR A 189 -18.08 -19.45 0.42
N ASP A 190 -19.10 -18.77 -0.09
CA ASP A 190 -20.03 -19.25 -1.11
C ASP A 190 -19.71 -18.50 -2.40
N GLU A 191 -18.99 -19.18 -3.31
CA GLU A 191 -18.50 -18.60 -4.56
C GLU A 191 -19.64 -18.33 -5.56
N GLU A 192 -20.67 -19.18 -5.58
CA GLU A 192 -21.83 -19.05 -6.48
C GLU A 192 -22.58 -17.74 -6.21
N HIS A 193 -22.79 -17.41 -4.93
CA HIS A 193 -23.51 -16.21 -4.52
C HIS A 193 -22.60 -15.03 -4.15
N ARG A 194 -21.26 -15.21 -4.21
CA ARG A 194 -20.26 -14.23 -3.76
C ARG A 194 -20.49 -13.76 -2.31
N ARG A 195 -20.66 -14.72 -1.40
CA ARG A 195 -20.97 -14.45 0.03
C ARG A 195 -19.88 -14.96 0.95
N VAL A 196 -19.42 -14.11 1.86
CA VAL A 196 -18.52 -14.49 2.96
C VAL A 196 -19.33 -14.60 4.23
N TYR A 197 -19.72 -15.82 4.59
CA TYR A 197 -20.37 -16.10 5.86
C TYR A 197 -19.33 -16.04 6.98
N PHE A 198 -19.71 -15.44 8.10
CA PHE A 198 -18.89 -15.43 9.32
C PHE A 198 -19.57 -16.17 10.49
N ASN A 199 -20.83 -16.57 10.33
CA ASN A 199 -21.53 -17.57 11.14
C ASN A 199 -22.58 -18.32 10.29
N LYS A 200 -23.51 -19.03 10.91
CA LYS A 200 -24.51 -19.85 10.18
C LYS A 200 -25.47 -19.01 9.32
N GLU A 201 -25.81 -17.81 9.76
CA GLU A 201 -26.90 -17.01 9.21
C GLU A 201 -26.40 -15.74 8.50
N GLN A 202 -25.36 -15.12 9.03
CA GLN A 202 -24.88 -13.80 8.63
C GLN A 202 -23.66 -13.88 7.71
N TYR A 203 -23.65 -12.98 6.72
CA TYR A 203 -22.64 -12.91 5.68
C TYR A 203 -22.48 -11.49 5.14
N PHE A 204 -21.32 -11.25 4.55
CA PHE A 204 -21.11 -10.14 3.62
C PHE A 204 -21.43 -10.60 2.19
N GLU A 205 -22.19 -9.80 1.45
CA GLU A 205 -22.64 -10.11 0.09
C GLU A 205 -21.90 -9.26 -0.95
N GLY A 206 -21.63 -9.83 -2.12
CA GLY A 206 -20.98 -9.13 -3.23
C GLY A 206 -19.44 -9.21 -3.21
N VAL A 207 -18.85 -9.98 -2.28
CA VAL A 207 -17.40 -10.17 -2.19
C VAL A 207 -16.95 -11.19 -3.23
N SER A 208 -16.25 -10.74 -4.26
CA SER A 208 -15.69 -11.64 -5.29
C SER A 208 -14.56 -12.50 -4.71
N LYS A 209 -14.29 -13.63 -5.36
CA LYS A 209 -13.18 -14.52 -4.98
C LYS A 209 -11.84 -13.80 -5.03
N ALA A 210 -11.62 -13.00 -6.07
CA ALA A 210 -10.40 -12.20 -6.21
C ALA A 210 -10.21 -11.23 -5.04
N VAL A 211 -11.29 -10.60 -4.54
CA VAL A 211 -11.23 -9.73 -3.35
C VAL A 211 -10.96 -10.54 -2.08
N LEU A 212 -11.59 -11.70 -1.91
CA LEU A 212 -11.39 -12.55 -0.74
C LEU A 212 -9.95 -13.11 -0.66
N GLU A 213 -9.40 -13.51 -1.80
CA GLU A 213 -8.09 -14.14 -1.92
C GLU A 213 -6.95 -13.12 -2.08
N TYR A 214 -7.27 -11.83 -2.23
CA TYR A 214 -6.26 -10.78 -2.39
C TYR A 214 -5.31 -10.72 -1.19
N GLN A 215 -4.01 -10.72 -1.48
CA GLN A 215 -2.96 -10.74 -0.47
C GLN A 215 -2.25 -9.40 -0.33
N ILE A 216 -2.09 -8.97 0.92
CA ILE A 216 -1.19 -7.89 1.33
C ILE A 216 -0.21 -8.49 2.34
N GLY A 217 1.07 -8.46 1.98
CA GLY A 217 2.10 -9.26 2.64
C GLY A 217 1.74 -10.76 2.64
N ALA A 218 1.85 -11.41 3.80
CA ALA A 218 1.57 -12.84 3.95
C ALA A 218 0.08 -13.16 4.15
N TYR A 219 -0.82 -12.18 4.08
CA TYR A 219 -2.20 -12.33 4.55
C TYR A 219 -3.24 -12.08 3.47
N GLN A 220 -4.21 -13.00 3.36
CA GLN A 220 -5.49 -12.73 2.73
C GLN A 220 -6.32 -11.85 3.67
N VAL A 221 -6.30 -10.54 3.44
CA VAL A 221 -6.72 -9.52 4.42
C VAL A 221 -8.18 -9.72 4.84
N MET A 222 -9.06 -9.98 3.88
CA MET A 222 -10.48 -10.19 4.13
C MET A 222 -10.73 -11.43 5.00
N ALA A 223 -10.07 -12.55 4.69
CA ALA A 223 -10.20 -13.77 5.47
C ALA A 223 -9.57 -13.64 6.88
N LYS A 224 -8.39 -12.99 6.96
CA LYS A 224 -7.68 -12.76 8.21
C LYS A 224 -8.49 -11.88 9.17
N TYR A 225 -9.12 -10.82 8.68
CA TYR A 225 -9.90 -9.89 9.50
C TYR A 225 -10.97 -10.60 10.34
N LEU A 226 -11.70 -11.54 9.73
CA LEU A 226 -12.72 -12.34 10.41
C LEU A 226 -12.09 -13.41 11.30
N LYS A 227 -11.04 -14.09 10.82
CA LYS A 227 -10.35 -15.13 11.60
C LYS A 227 -9.82 -14.60 12.93
N ASP A 228 -9.24 -13.40 12.94
CA ASP A 228 -8.69 -12.77 14.14
C ASP A 228 -9.77 -12.33 15.14
N ARG A 229 -11.03 -12.28 14.70
CA ARG A 229 -12.21 -11.91 15.51
C ARG A 229 -13.08 -13.10 15.90
N LYS A 230 -12.60 -14.32 15.68
CA LYS A 230 -13.35 -15.54 16.03
C LYS A 230 -13.75 -15.51 17.52
N LYS A 231 -15.01 -15.85 17.79
CA LYS A 231 -15.70 -15.80 19.09
C LYS A 231 -15.96 -14.38 19.63
N ARG A 232 -15.76 -13.33 18.82
CA ARG A 232 -16.15 -11.96 19.17
C ARG A 232 -17.36 -11.53 18.35
N GLU A 233 -18.11 -10.60 18.92
CA GLU A 233 -19.11 -9.81 18.22
C GLU A 233 -18.43 -8.68 17.43
N LEU A 234 -18.84 -8.49 16.17
CA LEU A 234 -18.43 -7.36 15.35
C LEU A 234 -19.27 -6.13 15.69
N SER A 235 -18.60 -5.01 15.95
CA SER A 235 -19.30 -3.72 16.04
C SER A 235 -19.79 -3.26 14.66
N LEU A 236 -20.73 -2.31 14.63
CA LEU A 236 -21.17 -1.69 13.38
C LEU A 236 -20.00 -1.00 12.64
N GLU A 237 -19.05 -0.43 13.39
CA GLU A 237 -17.84 0.17 12.83
C GLU A 237 -16.95 -0.89 12.18
N GLU A 238 -16.77 -2.05 12.81
CA GLU A 238 -15.98 -3.16 12.24
C GLU A 238 -16.65 -3.75 10.99
N ILE A 239 -17.98 -3.86 10.99
CA ILE A 239 -18.77 -4.28 9.83
C ILE A 239 -18.58 -3.29 8.68
N GLU A 240 -18.73 -1.99 8.94
CA GLU A 240 -18.55 -0.97 7.91
C GLU A 240 -17.11 -0.90 7.42
N HIS A 241 -16.13 -1.01 8.31
CA HIS A 241 -14.73 -1.08 7.95
C HIS A 241 -14.45 -2.27 7.03
N TYR A 242 -14.99 -3.47 7.33
CA TYR A 242 -14.85 -4.64 6.47
C TYR A 242 -15.40 -4.38 5.06
N ARG A 243 -16.59 -3.76 4.96
CA ARG A 243 -17.22 -3.43 3.66
C ARG A 243 -16.42 -2.40 2.87
N ARG A 244 -15.84 -1.40 3.54
CA ARG A 244 -14.97 -0.39 2.92
C ARG A 244 -13.65 -0.99 2.43
N VAL A 245 -13.03 -1.87 3.20
CA VAL A 245 -11.79 -2.56 2.79
C VAL A 245 -12.06 -3.50 1.61
N ALA A 246 -13.16 -4.24 1.61
CA ALA A 246 -13.54 -5.08 0.48
C ALA A 246 -13.66 -4.28 -0.83
N LYS A 247 -14.30 -3.11 -0.77
CA LYS A 247 -14.40 -2.18 -1.91
C LYS A 247 -13.03 -1.62 -2.32
N ALA A 248 -12.20 -1.21 -1.36
CA ALA A 248 -10.86 -0.71 -1.65
C ALA A 248 -10.01 -1.75 -2.38
N ILE A 249 -10.12 -3.04 -2.01
CA ILE A 249 -9.44 -4.14 -2.69
C ILE A 249 -10.01 -4.36 -4.09
N ALA A 250 -11.34 -4.32 -4.27
CA ALA A 250 -11.95 -4.45 -5.59
C ALA A 250 -11.44 -3.37 -6.56
N MET A 251 -11.45 -2.11 -6.13
CA MET A 251 -10.91 -0.99 -6.90
C MET A 251 -9.40 -1.11 -7.11
N THR A 252 -8.65 -1.62 -6.12
CA THR A 252 -7.21 -1.87 -6.26
C THR A 252 -6.93 -2.84 -7.41
N ILE A 253 -7.71 -3.92 -7.54
CA ILE A 253 -7.58 -4.89 -8.64
C ILE A 253 -7.84 -4.23 -9.99
N GLU A 254 -8.83 -3.33 -10.08
CA GLU A 254 -9.14 -2.57 -11.30
C GLU A 254 -7.97 -1.63 -11.68
N VAL A 255 -7.46 -0.85 -10.72
CA VAL A 255 -6.34 0.07 -10.93
C VAL A 255 -5.06 -0.70 -11.31
N GLN A 256 -4.81 -1.89 -10.73
CA GLN A 256 -3.71 -2.75 -11.18
C GLN A 256 -3.86 -3.15 -12.65
N GLY A 257 -5.08 -3.41 -13.12
CA GLY A 257 -5.36 -3.66 -14.53
C GLY A 257 -5.00 -2.48 -15.42
N GLU A 258 -5.30 -1.26 -15.00
CA GLU A 258 -4.90 -0.04 -15.73
C GLU A 258 -3.39 0.20 -15.70
N VAL A 259 -2.74 -0.06 -14.56
CA VAL A 259 -1.27 -0.01 -14.43
C VAL A 259 -0.62 -0.96 -15.45
N GLU A 260 -1.15 -2.17 -15.61
CA GLU A 260 -0.61 -3.12 -16.59
C GLU A 260 -0.74 -2.65 -18.04
N LYS A 261 -1.82 -1.94 -18.38
CA LYS A 261 -1.96 -1.36 -19.72
C LYS A 261 -0.88 -0.31 -19.98
N VAL A 262 -0.55 0.52 -18.99
CA VAL A 262 0.45 1.58 -19.14
C VAL A 262 1.89 1.06 -19.03
N TYR A 263 2.17 0.18 -18.08
CA TYR A 263 3.51 -0.36 -17.81
C TYR A 263 3.89 -1.49 -18.78
N GLY A 264 2.94 -2.39 -19.10
CA GLY A 264 3.15 -3.55 -19.96
C GLY A 264 3.54 -3.20 -21.39
N ILE A 265 3.11 -2.04 -21.90
CA ILE A 265 3.50 -1.52 -23.22
C ILE A 265 5.02 -1.35 -23.32
N VAL A 266 5.69 -0.93 -22.23
CA VAL A 266 7.13 -0.65 -22.21
C VAL A 266 7.96 -1.86 -21.82
N ALA A 267 7.44 -2.78 -21.01
CA ALA A 267 8.17 -4.00 -20.65
C ALA A 267 8.47 -4.91 -21.86
N MET A 268 7.74 -4.74 -22.98
CA MET A 268 7.90 -5.47 -24.25
C MET A 268 8.73 -4.73 -25.32
N GLY A 269 9.13 -3.47 -25.08
CA GLY A 269 10.01 -2.68 -25.96
C GLY A 269 11.47 -2.74 -25.53
#